data_AF-A0A7S3I422-F1
#
_entry.id   AF-A0A7S3I422-F1
#
_cell.length_a   1.000
_cell.length_b   1.000
_cell.length_c   1.000
_cell.angle_alpha   90.00
_cell.angle_beta   90.00
_cell.angle_gamma   90.00
#
_symmetry.space_group_name_H-M   'P 1'
#
loop_
_entity.id
_entity.type
_entity.pdbx_description
1 polymer ?
#
loop_
_entity_poly.entity_id
_entity_poly.type
_entity_poly.pdbx_seq_one_letter_code
_entity_poly.pdbx_strand_id
1 'polypeptide(L)'
;MKASYNAIGDPFKEAALTMVRKENRETQIVAGNEKAFKPVRHVRQPTNAAYEHMKDFEHVQKNYRDEENNREVMIAPRNFLVNPPKQGRVGKNTFFSGAISYMESDFDRPKKIAKRERLAGEALMQDKPFSQKVKQTHLFNSLKDVIGEDVPIPAREPSKPRPIAMEHDKPFKPSHPPRVGINKTLAPFPHYMEDPKKPLTRKIEEDDGQ
;
A
#
# COMPACT_ATOMS: atom_id res chain seq x y z
N MET A 1 -22.00 33.39 7.38
CA MET A 1 -22.40 32.50 8.49
C MET A 1 -21.80 31.13 8.22
N LYS A 2 -20.98 30.58 9.13
CA LYS A 2 -20.43 29.22 9.00
C LYS A 2 -21.48 28.23 9.48
N ALA A 3 -21.78 27.20 8.68
CA ALA A 3 -22.68 26.12 9.07
C ALA A 3 -22.02 25.27 10.17
N SER A 4 -22.64 25.20 11.35
CA SER A 4 -22.27 24.29 12.43
C SER A 4 -23.12 23.03 12.32
N TYR A 5 -22.52 21.92 11.89
CA TYR A 5 -23.16 20.62 11.84
C TYR A 5 -23.08 19.93 13.21
N ASN A 6 -23.78 20.47 14.21
CA ASN A 6 -23.98 19.77 15.47
C ASN A 6 -25.37 19.12 15.42
N ALA A 7 -25.41 17.80 15.25
CA ALA A 7 -26.63 17.02 15.34
C ALA A 7 -27.11 17.01 16.79
N ILE A 8 -28.04 17.89 17.13
CA ILE A 8 -28.73 17.91 18.41
C ILE A 8 -29.63 16.67 18.44
N GLY A 9 -29.26 15.64 19.21
CA GLY A 9 -30.09 14.45 19.46
C GLY A 9 -29.51 13.09 19.06
N ASP A 10 -28.24 13.00 18.66
CA ASP A 10 -27.61 11.70 18.40
C ASP A 10 -27.33 10.96 19.74
N PRO A 11 -27.88 9.76 19.98
CA PRO A 11 -27.60 8.96 21.18
C PRO A 11 -26.20 8.34 21.18
N PHE A 12 -25.39 8.54 20.15
CA PHE A 12 -24.02 8.04 20.09
C PHE A 12 -23.13 8.69 21.17
N LYS A 13 -22.92 7.96 22.26
CA LYS A 13 -21.85 8.22 23.22
C LYS A 13 -20.62 7.48 22.72
N GLU A 14 -19.51 8.18 22.42
CA GLU A 14 -18.22 7.56 22.09
C GLU A 14 -17.81 6.59 23.20
N ALA A 15 -18.10 5.31 23.01
CA ALA A 15 -17.60 4.25 23.86
C ALA A 15 -16.14 4.01 23.46
N ALA A 16 -15.21 4.31 24.40
CA ALA A 16 -13.79 3.96 24.37
C ALA A 16 -12.76 4.99 23.86
N LEU A 17 -12.85 6.26 24.29
CA LEU A 17 -11.64 7.10 24.40
C LEU A 17 -10.75 6.71 25.60
N THR A 18 -11.25 5.90 26.52
CA THR A 18 -10.61 5.57 27.82
C THR A 18 -9.66 4.37 27.79
N MET A 19 -9.52 3.64 26.67
CA MET A 19 -8.63 2.47 26.58
C MET A 19 -7.24 2.77 26.02
N VAL A 20 -6.91 4.03 25.70
CA VAL A 20 -5.53 4.39 25.36
C VAL A 20 -4.78 4.62 26.67
N ARG A 21 -3.80 3.76 26.96
CA ARG A 21 -2.88 3.95 28.11
C ARG A 21 -2.28 5.34 27.98
N LYS A 22 -2.52 6.21 28.97
CA LYS A 22 -1.88 7.52 29.01
C LYS A 22 -0.38 7.32 29.16
N GLU A 23 0.38 7.75 28.15
CA GLU A 23 1.83 7.70 28.21
C GLU A 23 2.34 8.73 29.20
N ASN A 24 3.03 8.28 30.25
CA ASN A 24 3.69 9.19 31.19
C ASN A 24 4.95 9.75 30.54
N ARG A 25 4.82 10.92 29.88
CA ARG A 25 5.92 11.60 29.19
C ARG A 25 7.14 11.81 30.09
N GLU A 26 6.93 12.13 31.37
CA GLU A 26 8.02 12.28 32.34
C GLU A 26 8.86 11.02 32.48
N THR A 27 8.21 9.84 32.57
CA THR A 27 8.93 8.55 32.65
C THR A 27 9.67 8.22 31.35
N GLN A 28 9.15 8.61 30.18
CA GLN A 28 9.83 8.41 28.90
C GLN A 28 11.06 9.33 28.74
N ILE A 29 10.98 10.57 29.23
CA ILE A 29 12.11 11.50 29.28
C ILE A 29 13.20 10.97 30.21
N VAL A 30 12.82 10.47 31.40
CA VAL A 30 13.76 9.87 32.38
C VAL A 30 14.41 8.59 31.82
N ALA A 31 13.64 7.75 31.13
CA ALA A 31 14.15 6.56 30.44
C ALA A 31 15.08 6.91 29.25
N GLY A 32 15.14 8.18 28.84
CA GLY A 32 16.02 8.64 27.78
C GLY A 32 15.53 8.33 26.38
N ASN A 33 14.23 8.03 26.21
CA ASN A 33 13.64 7.72 24.90
C ASN A 33 13.60 8.94 23.96
N GLU A 34 13.67 10.16 24.51
CA GLU A 34 13.81 11.40 23.72
C GLU A 34 15.27 11.65 23.26
N LYS A 35 16.26 10.93 23.78
CA LYS A 35 17.64 11.07 23.30
C LYS A 35 17.77 10.37 21.96
N ALA A 36 18.23 11.09 20.94
CA ALA A 36 18.58 10.49 19.66
C ALA A 36 19.48 9.26 19.89
N PHE A 37 19.13 8.13 19.26
CA PHE A 37 19.91 6.91 19.36
C PHE A 37 21.37 7.19 18.99
N LYS A 38 22.27 7.03 19.96
CA LYS A 38 23.71 7.10 19.77
C LYS A 38 24.29 5.74 20.12
N PRO A 39 25.08 5.11 19.24
CA PRO A 39 25.74 3.86 19.60
C PRO A 39 26.60 4.08 20.85
N VAL A 40 26.50 3.17 21.83
CA VAL A 40 27.16 3.26 23.15
C VAL A 40 28.68 3.40 23.04
N ARG A 41 29.25 2.91 21.93
CA ARG A 41 30.67 3.06 21.61
C ARG A 41 30.82 3.46 20.14
N HIS A 42 31.61 4.50 19.89
CA HIS A 42 32.08 4.78 18.55
C HIS A 42 33.10 3.71 18.17
N VAL A 43 32.70 2.74 17.34
CA VAL A 43 33.62 1.79 16.74
C VAL A 43 34.43 2.57 15.70
N ARG A 44 35.66 2.94 16.05
CA ARG A 44 36.62 3.47 15.08
C ARG A 44 36.87 2.37 14.07
N GLN A 45 36.35 2.51 12.85
CA GLN A 45 36.74 1.62 11.78
C GLN A 45 38.18 1.97 11.38
N PRO A 46 39.15 1.05 11.48
CA PRO A 46 40.46 1.28 10.93
C PRO A 46 40.31 1.30 9.40
N THR A 47 40.21 2.49 8.82
CA THR A 47 40.33 2.67 7.37
C THR A 47 41.79 2.49 7.00
N ASN A 48 42.23 1.23 6.91
CA ASN A 48 43.52 0.87 6.32
C ASN A 48 43.39 1.01 4.80
N ALA A 49 43.23 2.23 4.31
CA ALA A 49 43.33 2.48 2.88
C ALA A 49 44.78 2.21 2.45
N ALA A 50 44.97 1.42 1.39
CA ALA A 50 46.29 1.09 0.84
C ALA A 50 47.02 2.31 0.24
N TYR A 51 46.32 3.44 0.11
CA TYR A 51 46.82 4.68 -0.44
C TYR A 51 46.59 5.81 0.57
N GLU A 52 47.59 6.68 0.70
CA GLU A 52 47.48 7.90 1.48
C GLU A 52 46.37 8.77 0.88
N HIS A 53 45.40 9.21 1.70
CA HIS A 53 44.29 10.01 1.22
C HIS A 53 44.84 11.32 0.64
N MET A 54 44.83 11.44 -0.69
CA MET A 54 45.10 12.72 -1.34
C MET A 54 44.05 13.72 -0.84
N LYS A 55 44.52 14.86 -0.33
CA LYS A 55 43.63 15.93 0.11
C LYS A 55 43.03 16.57 -1.13
N ASP A 56 41.78 16.24 -1.43
CA ASP A 56 41.07 16.82 -2.59
C ASP A 56 40.88 18.34 -2.47
N PHE A 57 40.99 18.90 -1.26
CA PHE A 57 40.81 20.33 -1.00
C PHE A 57 41.64 20.82 0.19
N GLU A 58 42.35 21.93 0.00
CA GLU A 58 42.98 22.67 1.10
C GLU A 58 41.98 23.69 1.65
N HIS A 59 41.52 23.46 2.89
CA HIS A 59 40.64 24.41 3.56
C HIS A 59 41.45 25.64 4.01
N VAL A 60 41.48 26.67 3.18
CA VAL A 60 42.04 27.98 3.54
C VAL A 60 41.07 28.69 4.47
N GLN A 61 41.34 28.68 5.78
CA GLN A 61 40.57 29.44 6.75
C GLN A 61 40.82 30.93 6.55
N LYS A 62 39.80 31.68 6.11
CA LYS A 62 39.90 33.13 5.96
C LYS A 62 40.01 33.78 7.33
N ASN A 63 41.12 34.47 7.59
CA ASN A 63 41.27 35.33 8.75
C ASN A 63 40.66 36.71 8.43
N TYR A 64 39.78 37.20 9.30
CA TYR A 64 39.11 38.50 9.15
C TYR A 64 39.68 39.56 10.11
N ARG A 65 40.71 39.20 10.87
CA ARG A 65 41.38 40.05 11.85
C ARG A 65 42.66 40.63 11.28
N ASP A 66 43.02 41.81 11.79
CA ASP A 66 44.26 42.49 11.41
C ASP A 66 45.49 41.71 11.90
N GLU A 67 46.56 41.72 11.11
CA GLU A 67 47.80 40.97 11.42
C GLU A 67 48.54 41.58 12.62
N GLU A 68 48.43 42.89 12.80
CA GLU A 68 49.13 43.65 13.85
C GLU A 68 48.34 43.70 15.17
N ASN A 69 47.00 43.69 15.09
CA ASN A 69 46.15 43.84 16.27
C ASN A 69 44.99 42.82 16.23
N ASN A 70 45.23 41.64 16.81
CA ASN A 70 44.36 40.46 16.76
C ASN A 70 42.99 40.63 17.48
N ARG A 71 42.68 41.85 17.93
CA ARG A 71 41.39 42.25 18.49
C ARG A 71 40.50 43.01 17.50
N GLU A 72 41.08 43.59 16.44
CA GLU A 72 40.36 44.39 15.46
C GLU A 72 40.06 43.57 14.19
N VAL A 73 38.80 43.65 13.73
CA VAL A 73 38.30 42.92 12.56
C VAL A 73 38.32 43.88 11.37
N MET A 74 39.20 43.67 10.40
CA MET A 74 39.34 44.55 9.22
C MET A 74 38.10 44.52 8.32
N ILE A 75 37.48 43.33 8.17
CA ILE A 75 36.31 43.12 7.32
C ILE A 75 35.21 42.51 8.18
N ALA A 76 34.26 43.33 8.62
CA ALA A 76 33.09 42.84 9.34
C ALA A 76 32.32 41.84 8.47
N PRO A 77 31.79 40.74 9.04
CA PRO A 77 30.93 39.82 8.31
C PRO A 77 29.72 40.59 7.79
N ARG A 78 29.50 40.54 6.47
CA ARG A 78 28.37 41.22 5.84
C ARG A 78 27.07 40.65 6.41
N ASN A 79 26.20 41.51 6.93
CA ASN A 79 24.86 41.11 7.37
C ASN A 79 24.10 40.41 6.22
N PHE A 80 23.15 39.53 6.57
CA PHE A 80 22.30 38.87 5.58
C PHE A 80 21.60 39.91 4.69
N LEU A 81 21.85 39.82 3.39
CA LEU A 81 21.16 40.64 2.40
C LEU A 81 19.74 40.08 2.24
N VAL A 82 18.76 40.76 2.82
CA VAL A 82 17.35 40.49 2.58
C VAL A 82 16.83 41.42 1.49
N ASN A 83 16.19 40.87 0.47
CA ASN A 83 15.46 41.67 -0.51
C ASN A 83 14.07 41.98 0.07
N PRO A 84 13.61 43.24 0.05
CA PRO A 84 12.24 43.55 0.46
C PRO A 84 11.22 42.79 -0.43
N PRO A 85 10.07 42.38 0.12
CA PRO A 85 9.05 41.68 -0.66
C PRO A 85 8.55 42.57 -1.80
N LYS A 86 8.51 42.03 -3.02
CA LYS A 86 8.01 42.78 -4.19
C LYS A 86 6.51 43.03 -4.02
N GLN A 87 6.10 44.30 -4.09
CA GLN A 87 4.69 44.71 -4.01
C GLN A 87 4.21 45.11 -5.42
N GLY A 88 3.10 44.54 -5.92
CA GLY A 88 2.52 44.96 -7.19
C GLY A 88 1.71 43.89 -7.96
N ARG A 89 1.13 44.31 -9.08
CA ARG A 89 0.42 43.47 -10.07
C ARG A 89 1.44 42.80 -10.99
N VAL A 90 1.18 41.56 -11.40
CA VAL A 90 2.08 40.67 -12.17
C VAL A 90 2.85 41.44 -13.26
N GLY A 91 4.16 41.60 -13.09
CA GLY A 91 5.03 42.38 -13.96
C GLY A 91 6.32 41.64 -14.33
N LYS A 92 7.22 42.31 -15.07
CA LYS A 92 8.54 41.74 -15.36
C LYS A 92 9.29 41.52 -14.03
N ASN A 93 9.78 40.30 -13.80
CA ASN A 93 10.51 39.85 -12.60
C ASN A 93 9.70 39.65 -11.30
N THR A 94 8.36 39.55 -11.32
CA THR A 94 7.59 39.18 -10.11
C THR A 94 7.51 37.67 -9.84
N PHE A 95 7.91 36.82 -10.80
CA PHE A 95 7.86 35.37 -10.65
C PHE A 95 9.10 34.84 -9.92
N PHE A 96 8.91 33.89 -9.01
CA PHE A 96 10.00 33.25 -8.27
C PHE A 96 10.98 32.49 -9.17
N SER A 97 10.48 31.89 -10.26
CA SER A 97 11.24 31.03 -11.18
C SER A 97 11.43 31.65 -12.58
N GLY A 98 11.19 32.95 -12.74
CA GLY A 98 11.18 33.62 -14.05
C GLY A 98 9.82 33.59 -14.74
N ALA A 99 9.71 34.29 -15.88
CA ALA A 99 8.46 34.38 -16.62
C ALA A 99 8.11 33.04 -17.26
N ILE A 100 7.05 32.39 -16.78
CA ILE A 100 6.54 31.15 -17.39
C ILE A 100 5.92 31.54 -18.73
N SER A 101 6.51 31.05 -19.83
CA SER A 101 5.96 31.25 -21.17
C SER A 101 4.56 30.65 -21.23
N TYR A 102 3.63 31.35 -21.88
CA TYR A 102 2.30 30.81 -22.14
C TYR A 102 2.43 29.48 -22.88
N MET A 103 1.85 28.44 -22.30
CA MET A 103 1.75 27.12 -22.89
C MET A 103 0.27 26.81 -23.05
N GLU A 104 -0.16 26.58 -24.28
CA GLU A 104 -1.54 26.29 -24.59
C GLU A 104 -1.94 24.96 -23.92
N SER A 105 -2.99 25.00 -23.11
CA SER A 105 -3.51 23.78 -22.49
C SER A 105 -4.34 23.04 -23.52
N ASP A 106 -3.97 21.79 -23.78
CA ASP A 106 -4.81 20.88 -24.55
C ASP A 106 -6.19 20.74 -23.88
N PHE A 107 -7.23 21.21 -24.57
CA PHE A 107 -8.61 21.21 -24.08
C PHE A 107 -9.10 19.80 -23.74
N ASP A 108 -8.62 18.79 -24.48
CA ASP A 108 -9.01 17.39 -24.29
C ASP A 108 -8.07 16.62 -23.33
N ARG A 109 -7.14 17.31 -22.65
CA ARG A 109 -6.27 16.72 -21.61
C ARG A 109 -7.03 15.87 -20.58
N PRO A 110 -8.17 16.28 -19.99
CA PRO A 110 -8.90 15.43 -19.05
C PRO A 110 -9.40 14.13 -19.69
N LYS A 111 -9.87 14.18 -20.95
CA LYS A 111 -10.30 12.97 -21.68
C LYS A 111 -9.12 12.04 -21.96
N LYS A 112 -7.95 12.58 -22.31
CA LYS A 112 -6.73 11.80 -22.54
C LYS A 112 -6.25 11.11 -21.26
N ILE A 113 -6.34 11.77 -20.11
CA ILE A 113 -6.01 11.20 -18.80
C ILE A 113 -6.99 10.07 -18.47
N ALA A 114 -8.30 10.32 -18.57
CA ALA A 114 -9.33 9.31 -18.30
C ALA A 114 -9.19 8.07 -19.21
N LYS A 115 -8.89 8.28 -20.50
CA LYS A 115 -8.64 7.16 -21.43
C LYS A 115 -7.41 6.36 -21.03
N ARG A 116 -6.33 7.03 -20.61
CA ARG A 116 -5.09 6.38 -20.16
C ARG A 116 -5.34 5.54 -18.90
N GLU A 117 -6.04 6.09 -17.93
CA GLU A 117 -6.36 5.39 -16.67
C GLU A 117 -7.25 4.17 -16.92
N ARG A 118 -8.25 4.29 -17.80
CA ARG A 118 -9.12 3.16 -18.17
C ARG A 118 -8.32 2.02 -18.81
N LEU A 119 -7.48 2.33 -19.79
CA LEU A 119 -6.65 1.32 -20.47
C LEU A 119 -5.66 0.66 -19.49
N ALA A 120 -5.09 1.43 -18.57
CA ALA A 120 -4.21 0.88 -17.54
C ALA A 120 -4.96 -0.06 -16.57
N GLY A 121 -6.20 0.28 -16.21
CA GLY A 121 -7.07 -0.58 -15.40
C GLY A 121 -7.47 -1.87 -16.13
N GLU A 122 -7.84 -1.77 -17.41
CA GLU A 122 -8.15 -2.92 -18.27
C GLU A 122 -6.95 -3.87 -18.40
N ALA A 123 -5.73 -3.33 -18.53
CA ALA A 123 -4.51 -4.13 -18.62
C ALA A 123 -4.16 -4.89 -17.32
N LEU A 124 -4.64 -4.41 -16.16
CA LEU A 124 -4.46 -5.04 -14.86
C LEU A 124 -5.59 -6.01 -14.50
N MET A 125 -6.70 -5.99 -15.23
CA MET A 125 -7.78 -6.96 -15.04
C MET A 125 -7.28 -8.36 -15.38
N GLN A 126 -7.66 -9.32 -14.54
CA GLN A 126 -7.33 -10.72 -14.73
C GLN A 126 -8.57 -11.43 -15.25
N ASP A 127 -8.44 -12.20 -16.33
CA ASP A 127 -9.56 -12.97 -16.90
C ASP A 127 -10.11 -14.01 -15.92
N LYS A 128 -9.28 -14.44 -14.98
CA LYS A 128 -9.68 -15.44 -13.99
C LYS A 128 -10.57 -14.79 -12.93
N PRO A 129 -11.79 -15.29 -12.71
CA PRO A 129 -12.63 -14.79 -11.62
C PRO A 129 -11.91 -14.95 -10.28
N PHE A 130 -12.17 -14.03 -9.36
CA PHE A 130 -11.60 -14.04 -8.02
C PHE A 130 -11.74 -15.43 -7.40
N SER A 131 -10.61 -16.05 -7.08
CA SER A 131 -10.56 -17.33 -6.37
C SER A 131 -10.15 -17.06 -4.94
N GLN A 132 -10.81 -17.72 -4.00
CA GLN A 132 -10.47 -17.64 -2.58
C GLN A 132 -9.11 -18.26 -2.26
N LYS A 133 -8.53 -19.03 -3.20
CA LYS A 133 -7.18 -19.59 -3.07
C LYS A 133 -6.15 -18.53 -3.45
N VAL A 134 -5.16 -18.33 -2.59
CA VAL A 134 -4.01 -17.47 -2.86
C VAL A 134 -3.30 -17.95 -4.12
N LYS A 135 -2.93 -17.03 -5.01
CA LYS A 135 -2.07 -17.36 -6.15
C LYS A 135 -0.76 -17.92 -5.60
N GLN A 136 -0.39 -19.13 -6.00
CA GLN A 136 0.96 -19.63 -5.77
C GLN A 136 1.91 -18.80 -6.62
N THR A 137 2.33 -17.66 -6.09
CA THR A 137 3.47 -16.92 -6.61
C THR A 137 4.70 -17.75 -6.23
N HIS A 138 5.47 -18.18 -7.23
CA HIS A 138 6.73 -18.90 -7.03
C HIS A 138 7.81 -17.96 -6.45
N LEU A 139 7.52 -17.30 -5.33
CA LEU A 139 8.44 -16.44 -4.58
C LEU A 139 9.46 -17.27 -3.79
N PHE A 140 9.18 -18.55 -3.60
CA PHE A 140 10.08 -19.53 -3.01
C PHE A 140 10.37 -20.61 -4.05
N ASN A 141 11.62 -21.06 -4.11
CA ASN A 141 12.04 -22.20 -4.93
C ASN A 141 11.14 -23.38 -4.62
N SER A 142 10.63 -24.04 -5.66
CA SER A 142 9.83 -25.24 -5.47
C SER A 142 10.71 -26.34 -4.84
N LEU A 143 10.11 -27.24 -4.08
CA LEU A 143 10.83 -28.34 -3.45
C LEU A 143 11.58 -29.19 -4.51
N LYS A 144 11.03 -29.25 -5.74
CA LYS A 144 11.67 -29.89 -6.90
C LYS A 144 12.89 -29.11 -7.40
N ASP A 145 12.82 -27.77 -7.41
CA ASP A 145 13.95 -26.91 -7.79
C ASP A 145 15.11 -27.06 -6.78
N VAL A 146 14.79 -27.21 -5.49
CA VAL A 146 15.77 -27.38 -4.41
C VAL A 146 16.43 -28.76 -4.45
N ILE A 147 15.67 -29.81 -4.74
CA ILE A 147 16.19 -31.19 -4.83
C ILE A 147 16.90 -31.44 -6.17
N GLY A 148 16.71 -30.57 -7.17
CA GLY A 148 17.25 -30.78 -8.52
C GLY A 148 16.53 -31.90 -9.27
N GLU A 149 15.27 -32.18 -8.92
CA GLU A 149 14.41 -33.13 -9.63
C GLU A 149 13.90 -32.60 -10.98
N ASP A 150 14.25 -31.36 -11.34
CA ASP A 150 13.91 -30.72 -12.61
C ASP A 150 14.80 -31.23 -13.76
N VAL A 151 14.94 -32.55 -13.84
CA VAL A 151 15.56 -33.21 -14.99
C VAL A 151 14.52 -33.19 -16.11
N PRO A 152 14.85 -32.72 -17.33
CA PRO A 152 13.91 -32.73 -18.44
C PRO A 152 13.52 -34.17 -18.74
N ILE A 153 12.32 -34.56 -18.28
CA ILE A 153 11.75 -35.87 -18.59
C ILE A 153 11.49 -35.84 -20.10
N PRO A 154 12.11 -36.72 -20.90
CA PRO A 154 11.83 -36.77 -22.33
C PRO A 154 10.33 -36.97 -22.52
N ALA A 155 9.73 -36.18 -23.40
CA ALA A 155 8.31 -36.30 -23.70
C ALA A 155 8.03 -37.74 -24.13
N ARG A 156 7.21 -38.45 -23.36
CA ARG A 156 6.76 -39.80 -23.72
C ARG A 156 6.08 -39.72 -25.07
N GLU A 157 6.51 -40.53 -26.03
CA GLU A 157 5.83 -40.61 -27.33
C GLU A 157 4.34 -40.88 -27.07
N PRO A 158 3.43 -40.12 -27.73
CA PRO A 158 2.00 -40.32 -27.55
C PRO A 158 1.67 -41.78 -27.85
N SER A 159 0.98 -42.46 -26.92
CA SER A 159 0.57 -43.84 -27.18
C SER A 159 -0.34 -43.84 -28.40
N LYS A 160 0.02 -44.63 -29.41
CA LYS A 160 -0.83 -44.83 -30.59
C LYS A 160 -2.24 -45.20 -30.11
N PRO A 161 -3.29 -44.50 -30.57
CA PRO A 161 -4.65 -44.86 -30.22
C PRO A 161 -4.86 -46.32 -30.61
N ARG A 162 -5.24 -47.16 -29.64
CA ARG A 162 -5.61 -48.54 -29.95
C ARG A 162 -6.82 -48.47 -30.87
N PRO A 163 -6.86 -49.26 -31.97
CA PRO A 163 -8.07 -49.37 -32.76
C PRO A 163 -9.22 -49.74 -31.82
N ILE A 164 -10.33 -49.01 -31.91
CA ILE A 164 -11.52 -49.29 -31.13
C ILE A 164 -11.96 -50.69 -31.56
N ALA A 165 -11.90 -51.66 -30.64
CA ALA A 165 -12.52 -52.96 -30.85
C ALA A 165 -14.02 -52.69 -30.98
N MET A 166 -14.54 -52.75 -32.21
CA MET A 166 -15.97 -52.60 -32.47
C MET A 166 -16.69 -53.83 -31.94
N GLU A 167 -17.12 -53.77 -30.68
CA GLU A 167 -18.07 -54.72 -30.12
C GLU A 167 -19.47 -54.33 -30.59
N HIS A 168 -19.94 -54.95 -31.67
CA HIS A 168 -21.18 -54.58 -32.36
C HIS A 168 -22.48 -55.05 -31.69
N ASP A 169 -22.45 -55.71 -30.53
CA ASP A 169 -23.65 -56.31 -29.91
C ASP A 169 -24.07 -55.71 -28.55
N LYS A 170 -23.44 -54.62 -28.10
CA LYS A 170 -23.90 -53.95 -26.88
C LYS A 170 -25.11 -53.06 -27.22
N PRO A 171 -26.29 -53.29 -26.63
CA PRO A 171 -27.44 -52.41 -26.84
C PRO A 171 -27.07 -50.99 -26.42
N PHE A 172 -27.41 -50.02 -27.27
CA PHE A 172 -27.15 -48.61 -27.04
C PHE A 172 -27.76 -48.17 -25.71
N LYS A 173 -26.93 -47.89 -24.70
CA LYS A 173 -27.35 -47.27 -23.45
C LYS A 173 -27.11 -45.76 -23.58
N PRO A 174 -28.16 -44.92 -23.63
CA PRO A 174 -27.98 -43.48 -23.60
C PRO A 174 -27.16 -43.10 -22.37
N SER A 175 -26.10 -42.32 -22.55
CA SER A 175 -25.20 -41.90 -21.46
C SER A 175 -25.89 -41.09 -20.36
N HIS A 176 -27.13 -40.67 -20.61
CA HIS A 176 -27.95 -39.89 -19.70
C HIS A 176 -29.37 -40.49 -19.64
N PRO A 177 -29.78 -41.12 -18.51
CA PRO A 177 -31.17 -41.55 -18.37
C PRO A 177 -32.12 -40.35 -18.47
N PRO A 178 -33.33 -40.51 -19.02
CA PRO A 178 -34.30 -39.42 -19.11
C PRO A 178 -34.60 -38.87 -17.72
N ARG A 179 -34.49 -37.54 -17.56
CA ARG A 179 -34.76 -36.87 -16.29
C ARG A 179 -36.28 -36.86 -16.05
N VAL A 180 -36.71 -37.39 -14.91
CA VAL A 180 -38.13 -37.69 -14.62
C VAL A 180 -38.86 -36.51 -13.95
N GLY A 181 -38.15 -35.50 -13.42
CA GLY A 181 -38.76 -34.38 -12.68
C GLY A 181 -39.23 -33.18 -13.54
N ILE A 182 -40.08 -32.34 -12.95
CA ILE A 182 -40.52 -31.04 -13.50
C ILE A 182 -39.27 -30.19 -13.81
N ASN A 183 -39.13 -29.71 -15.04
CA ASN A 183 -37.96 -28.96 -15.52
C ASN A 183 -36.61 -29.69 -15.42
N LYS A 184 -36.56 -30.99 -15.77
CA LYS A 184 -35.28 -31.73 -15.84
C LYS A 184 -34.57 -31.82 -14.47
N THR A 185 -35.31 -31.89 -13.37
CA THR A 185 -34.74 -32.28 -12.06
C THR A 185 -34.61 -33.80 -11.96
N LEU A 186 -33.68 -34.27 -11.11
CA LEU A 186 -33.41 -35.70 -10.89
C LEU A 186 -34.51 -36.40 -10.08
N ALA A 187 -35.30 -35.65 -9.28
CA ALA A 187 -36.35 -36.14 -8.40
C ALA A 187 -37.42 -35.04 -8.15
N PRO A 188 -38.65 -35.40 -7.74
CA PRO A 188 -39.64 -34.43 -7.26
C PRO A 188 -39.10 -33.65 -6.05
N PHE A 189 -39.51 -32.38 -5.93
CA PHE A 189 -39.12 -31.55 -4.78
C PHE A 189 -39.66 -32.15 -3.46
N PRO A 190 -38.91 -32.06 -2.35
CA PRO A 190 -39.43 -32.46 -1.04
C PRO A 190 -40.70 -31.67 -0.74
N HIS A 191 -41.67 -32.32 -0.09
CA HIS A 191 -42.90 -31.66 0.31
C HIS A 191 -42.55 -30.57 1.34
N TYR A 192 -42.99 -29.34 1.08
CA TYR A 192 -42.75 -28.21 1.97
C TYR A 192 -43.31 -28.51 3.36
N MET A 193 -42.46 -28.43 4.39
CA MET A 193 -42.87 -28.49 5.80
C MET A 193 -42.73 -27.09 6.38
N GLU A 194 -43.81 -26.57 6.98
CA GLU A 194 -43.76 -25.27 7.66
C GLU A 194 -42.80 -25.35 8.85
N ASP A 195 -41.93 -24.36 8.98
CA ASP A 195 -41.03 -24.24 10.14
C ASP A 195 -41.86 -24.13 11.43
N PRO A 196 -41.48 -24.84 12.51
CA PRO A 196 -42.19 -24.75 13.77
C PRO A 196 -42.19 -23.29 14.28
N LYS A 197 -43.37 -22.78 14.63
CA LYS A 197 -43.53 -21.41 15.15
C LYS A 197 -42.64 -21.23 16.38
N LYS A 198 -41.73 -20.25 16.32
CA LYS A 198 -40.87 -19.91 17.47
C LYS A 198 -41.74 -19.48 18.65
N PRO A 199 -41.53 -20.02 19.86
CA PRO A 199 -42.28 -19.59 21.04
C PRO A 199 -41.95 -18.11 21.35
N LEU A 200 -43.00 -17.30 21.52
CA LEU A 200 -42.89 -15.87 21.79
C LEU A 200 -42.70 -15.67 23.31
N THR A 201 -41.46 -15.62 23.80
CA THR A 201 -41.20 -15.25 25.20
C THR A 201 -41.25 -13.73 25.34
N ARG A 202 -42.23 -13.21 26.09
CA ARG A 202 -42.23 -11.79 26.49
C ARG A 202 -41.08 -11.58 27.48
N LYS A 203 -40.20 -10.62 27.20
CA LYS A 203 -39.24 -10.13 28.19
C LYS A 203 -40.03 -9.34 29.22
N ILE A 204 -40.09 -9.84 30.45
CA ILE A 204 -40.49 -9.04 31.60
C ILE A 204 -39.20 -8.32 32.02
N GLU A 205 -39.21 -6.99 31.98
CA GLU A 205 -38.14 -6.20 32.57
C GLU A 205 -38.39 -6.24 34.09
N GLU A 206 -37.45 -6.86 34.82
CA GLU A 206 -37.45 -6.85 36.29
C GLU A 206 -37.10 -5.44 36.75
N ASP A 207 -38.05 -4.81 37.43
CA ASP A 207 -37.90 -3.50 38.05
C ASP A 207 -37.10 -3.72 39.35
N ASP A 208 -35.79 -3.43 39.30
CA ASP A 208 -34.86 -3.57 40.43
C ASP A 208 -35.24 -2.59 41.56
N GLY A 209 -36.07 -3.07 42.47
CA GLY A 209 -36.41 -2.40 43.73
C GLY A 209 -35.85 -3.14 44.95
N GLN A 210 -34.79 -2.57 45.53
CA GLN A 210 -34.18 -2.80 46.86
C GLN A 210 -33.34 -4.07 47.09
#